data_AF-A0A2D6XE42-F1
#
_entry.id   AF-A0A2D6XE42-F1
#
_cell.length_a   1.000
_cell.length_b   1.000
_cell.length_c   1.000
_cell.angle_alpha   90.00
_cell.angle_beta   90.00
_cell.angle_gamma   90.00
#
_symmetry.space_group_name_H-M   'P 1'
#
loop_
_entity.id
_entity.type
_entity.pdbx_description
1 polymer ?
#
loop_
_entity_poly.entity_id
_entity_poly.type
_entity_poly.pdbx_seq_one_letter_code
_entity_poly.pdbx_strand_id
1 'polypeptide(L)'
;MSVKNFKFVSPGVFINEIDNSFIPNSPDAIGPVVIGRSRKGLAMQPIKIESYSDFVNQFGDTVPGNAGGDIYREGNLQSPMYGTYAAKAFLASGVAPLTYVRLLGQQSTNNDGSPAAKAGWQTIPTPVAGGGAYGLFLIKSSSVTGDHEGNLGTMDCAAIWYLNNGSIRLSGAVWGMSPEYTTASAGTVILSDSQGVFKMAIDGAAQGAQTFTFNFDDNSQKFIRQQFSTNPQLAGSGSYYPTSAEIDYWLGETFEQNVRDAGAVGTQCLGILLALGSGSVGAPTIGPAKMKGQESREGVAGWFIGQDTGIATSYKPQNMQKLFRLQGRGHGEWLQKHVKVSIENIRQSNTSVTEYGTFSVVLRNINDTDNNVEVVERFDNCSLNPTDPSFIARKIGDKYNAWDTTNRTLREYGEYPNQSRYVYVEMNADVEAGATEDALLPFGYFGPPKYAGHSVGANTGSKVYTMMKFSGSYAGFAKPRASYHLRISGGATAGAKYGAVAANGGTGVAGATSSLGYAFLSASSILALTSSNGTVKKYRFIGGAAHHASPTASNGDILEGGTSIAVFTGSAHCTTLKFLQAAVTGANGHNGKIEVKLHGTSPAAGLTASFYQAVGGPRGVKHVVSSSLET
;
A
#
# COMPACT_ATOMS: atom_id res chain seq x y z
N MET A 1 61.13 41.14 58.85
CA MET A 1 60.38 40.64 57.68
C MET A 1 61.13 39.45 57.09
N SER A 2 60.44 38.31 56.91
CA SER A 2 61.02 37.01 56.55
C SER A 2 61.34 36.92 55.04
N VAL A 3 62.59 36.58 54.72
CA VAL A 3 63.11 36.37 53.35
C VAL A 3 62.80 34.94 52.88
N LYS A 4 61.52 34.62 52.68
CA LYS A 4 61.07 33.30 52.20
C LYS A 4 60.13 33.38 51.00
N ASN A 5 60.46 34.15 49.94
CA ASN A 5 59.64 34.14 48.71
C ASN A 5 60.36 34.56 47.41
N PHE A 6 61.60 34.12 47.18
CA PHE A 6 62.18 34.13 45.84
C PHE A 6 62.90 32.81 45.54
N LYS A 7 62.24 31.92 44.79
CA LYS A 7 62.87 30.76 44.17
C LYS A 7 63.27 31.16 42.76
N PHE A 8 64.57 31.40 42.54
CA PHE A 8 65.11 31.57 41.20
C PHE A 8 65.07 30.22 40.48
N VAL A 9 64.25 30.11 39.44
CA VAL A 9 64.30 29.00 38.47
C VAL A 9 65.14 29.50 37.30
N SER A 10 66.32 28.93 37.09
CA SER A 10 67.11 29.21 35.90
C SER A 10 66.38 28.68 34.66
N PRO A 11 66.26 29.42 33.56
CA PRO A 11 65.77 28.88 32.30
C PRO A 11 66.72 27.78 31.83
N GLY A 12 66.29 26.52 31.87
CA GLY A 12 67.05 25.40 31.34
C GLY A 12 67.14 25.47 29.82
N VAL A 13 68.32 25.22 29.27
CA VAL A 13 68.50 24.95 27.84
C VAL A 13 68.09 23.50 27.60
N PHE A 14 66.99 23.28 26.88
CA PHE A 14 66.57 21.97 26.41
C PHE A 14 67.21 21.72 25.05
N ILE A 15 68.20 20.85 24.99
CA ILE A 15 68.70 20.32 23.72
C ILE A 15 67.67 19.30 23.26
N ASN A 16 66.78 19.70 22.35
CA ASN A 16 65.99 18.73 21.59
C ASN A 16 66.89 18.18 20.50
N GLU A 17 67.43 16.99 20.71
CA GLU A 17 68.02 16.20 19.64
C GLU A 17 66.91 15.89 18.62
N ILE A 18 67.01 16.46 17.41
CA ILE A 18 66.13 16.08 16.30
C ILE A 18 66.73 14.83 15.70
N ASP A 19 66.25 13.68 16.15
CA ASP A 19 66.52 12.41 15.49
C ASP A 19 65.79 12.40 14.13
N ASN A 20 66.57 12.53 13.05
CA ASN A 20 66.11 12.40 11.66
C ASN A 20 66.31 10.97 11.12
N SER A 21 66.50 9.97 12.00
CA SER A 21 66.54 8.57 11.56
C SER A 21 65.18 8.17 11.01
N PHE A 22 65.13 8.01 9.69
CA PHE A 22 63.96 7.52 9.00
C PHE A 22 63.95 6.00 9.10
N ILE A 23 63.19 5.44 10.04
CA ILE A 23 62.86 4.01 10.00
C ILE A 23 61.91 3.84 8.80
N PRO A 24 62.28 3.09 7.75
CA PRO A 24 61.35 2.78 6.67
C PRO A 24 60.13 2.13 7.29
N ASN A 25 58.93 2.65 6.99
CA ASN A 25 57.70 2.05 7.50
C ASN A 25 57.72 0.58 7.06
N SER A 26 57.75 -0.34 8.02
CA SER A 26 57.74 -1.77 7.69
C SER A 26 56.52 -2.03 6.81
N PRO A 27 56.63 -2.83 5.74
CA PRO A 27 55.48 -3.13 4.89
C PRO A 27 54.35 -3.64 5.77
N ASP A 28 53.20 -2.96 5.72
CA ASP A 28 52.01 -3.36 6.47
C ASP A 28 51.75 -4.84 6.17
N ALA A 29 51.60 -5.64 7.23
CA ALA A 29 51.25 -7.03 7.07
C ALA A 29 49.94 -7.13 6.27
N ILE A 30 49.97 -7.85 5.15
CA ILE A 30 48.78 -8.03 4.31
C ILE A 30 47.89 -9.05 5.00
N GLY A 31 46.77 -8.60 5.56
CA GLY A 31 45.75 -9.50 6.09
C GLY A 31 44.70 -9.91 5.05
N PRO A 32 43.73 -10.74 5.45
CA PRO A 32 42.70 -11.26 4.57
C PRO A 32 41.67 -10.19 4.20
N VAL A 33 40.94 -10.47 3.12
CA VAL A 33 39.71 -9.75 2.79
C VAL A 33 38.51 -10.57 3.26
N VAL A 34 37.68 -9.99 4.12
CA VAL A 34 36.41 -10.59 4.54
C VAL A 34 35.26 -9.81 3.92
N ILE A 35 34.38 -10.54 3.23
CA ILE A 35 33.20 -9.99 2.56
C ILE A 35 31.97 -10.51 3.29
N GLY A 36 31.11 -9.63 3.78
CA GLY A 36 29.94 -10.05 4.55
C GLY A 36 28.97 -8.95 4.91
N ARG A 37 27.84 -9.33 5.52
CA ARG A 37 26.88 -8.37 6.08
C ARG A 37 27.38 -7.83 7.42
N SER A 38 27.02 -6.59 7.73
CA SER A 38 27.25 -5.95 9.03
C SER A 38 26.11 -4.97 9.34
N ARG A 39 25.99 -4.59 10.62
CA ARG A 39 24.88 -3.73 11.11
C ARG A 39 24.96 -2.30 10.57
N LYS A 40 26.17 -1.77 10.42
CA LYS A 40 26.44 -0.41 9.93
C LYS A 40 27.74 -0.39 9.11
N GLY A 41 28.15 0.81 8.68
CA GLY A 41 29.42 1.04 7.98
C GLY A 41 29.27 1.17 6.47
N LEU A 42 30.33 1.61 5.80
CA LEU A 42 30.35 1.85 4.37
C LEU A 42 30.19 0.54 3.59
N ALA A 43 29.19 0.50 2.71
CA ALA A 43 28.88 -0.66 1.88
C ALA A 43 29.67 -0.65 0.58
N MET A 44 30.00 -1.85 0.09
CA MET A 44 30.63 -2.09 -1.21
C MET A 44 31.97 -1.37 -1.42
N GLN A 45 32.61 -0.97 -0.33
CA GLN A 45 33.92 -0.35 -0.33
C GLN A 45 34.86 -1.20 0.53
N PRO A 46 36.09 -1.48 0.06
CA PRO A 46 37.09 -2.15 0.88
C PRO A 46 37.63 -1.17 1.92
N ILE A 47 37.43 -1.49 3.19
CA ILE A 47 37.91 -0.68 4.31
C ILE A 47 38.94 -1.47 5.10
N LYS A 48 40.13 -0.90 5.27
CA LYS A 48 41.19 -1.46 6.12
C LYS A 48 40.85 -1.17 7.59
N ILE A 49 40.94 -2.21 8.42
CA ILE A 49 40.62 -2.19 9.86
C ILE A 49 41.80 -2.76 10.63
N GLU A 50 42.30 -2.01 11.59
CA GLU A 50 43.52 -2.37 12.33
C GLU A 50 43.24 -3.04 13.67
N SER A 51 42.05 -2.82 14.24
CA SER A 51 41.66 -3.40 15.53
C SER A 51 40.19 -3.77 15.58
N TYR A 52 39.83 -4.69 16.49
CA TYR A 52 38.42 -5.05 16.69
C TYR A 52 37.58 -3.88 17.23
N SER A 53 38.17 -2.98 18.03
CA SER A 53 37.45 -1.78 18.50
C SER A 53 37.09 -0.87 17.32
N ASP A 54 38.03 -0.67 16.40
CA ASP A 54 37.78 0.06 15.16
C ASP A 54 36.72 -0.64 14.30
N PHE A 55 36.77 -1.98 14.20
CA PHE A 55 35.73 -2.76 13.53
C PHE A 55 34.33 -2.49 14.11
N VAL A 56 34.18 -2.54 15.43
CA VAL A 56 32.89 -2.29 16.10
C VAL A 56 32.43 -0.84 15.87
N ASN A 57 33.35 0.13 15.90
CA ASN A 57 33.05 1.53 15.63
C ASN A 57 32.54 1.76 14.20
N GLN A 58 33.12 1.07 13.22
CA GLN A 58 32.77 1.24 11.81
C GLN A 58 31.60 0.37 11.36
N PHE A 59 31.61 -0.93 11.70
CA PHE A 59 30.68 -1.93 11.15
C PHE A 59 29.68 -2.48 12.18
N GLY A 60 29.91 -2.24 13.48
CA GLY A 60 29.10 -2.76 14.58
C GLY A 60 29.60 -4.11 15.10
N ASP A 61 29.06 -4.53 16.26
CA ASP A 61 29.43 -5.79 16.90
C ASP A 61 28.84 -7.03 16.20
N THR A 62 29.31 -8.22 16.58
CA THR A 62 28.87 -9.50 16.03
C THR A 62 27.36 -9.72 16.19
N VAL A 63 26.72 -10.29 15.16
CA VAL A 63 25.29 -10.61 15.16
C VAL A 63 25.10 -12.13 15.24
N PRO A 64 24.66 -12.69 16.39
CA PRO A 64 24.52 -14.12 16.59
C PRO A 64 23.37 -14.76 15.80
N GLY A 65 22.44 -13.95 15.27
CA GLY A 65 21.18 -14.45 14.70
C GLY A 65 20.09 -14.63 15.76
N ASN A 66 18.93 -15.12 15.34
CA ASN A 66 17.74 -15.36 16.17
C ASN A 66 17.24 -14.14 16.96
N ALA A 67 17.54 -12.92 16.51
CA ALA A 67 17.02 -11.71 17.15
C ALA A 67 15.53 -11.56 16.81
N GLY A 68 14.66 -11.66 17.81
CA GLY A 68 13.22 -11.41 17.66
C GLY A 68 12.91 -9.93 17.43
N GLY A 69 11.61 -9.59 17.41
CA GLY A 69 11.15 -8.21 17.24
C GLY A 69 10.58 -7.93 15.86
N ASP A 70 10.63 -6.67 15.48
CA ASP A 70 9.99 -6.14 14.29
C ASP A 70 10.93 -6.25 13.06
N ILE A 71 10.91 -7.40 12.39
CA ILE A 71 11.87 -7.70 11.33
C ILE A 71 11.76 -6.73 10.15
N TYR A 72 10.55 -6.24 9.83
CA TYR A 72 10.35 -5.26 8.77
C TYR A 72 11.03 -3.92 9.10
N ARG A 73 10.90 -3.44 10.34
CA ARG A 73 11.46 -2.14 10.75
C ARG A 73 12.86 -2.19 11.30
N GLU A 74 13.32 -3.30 11.86
CA GLU A 74 14.63 -3.42 12.51
C GLU A 74 15.66 -4.08 11.59
N GLY A 75 15.20 -4.72 10.51
CA GLY A 75 16.01 -5.42 9.55
C GLY A 75 16.22 -6.89 9.91
N ASN A 76 16.84 -7.63 8.99
CA ASN A 76 17.04 -9.07 9.15
C ASN A 76 18.26 -9.38 10.04
N LEU A 77 18.00 -9.54 11.34
CA LEU A 77 18.95 -10.04 12.35
C LEU A 77 18.65 -11.49 12.76
N GLN A 78 17.82 -12.20 11.99
CA GLN A 78 17.42 -13.58 12.25
C GLN A 78 18.52 -14.59 11.93
N SER A 79 19.41 -14.26 10.99
CA SER A 79 20.52 -15.12 10.58
C SER A 79 21.86 -14.57 11.11
N PRO A 80 22.77 -15.44 11.60
CA PRO A 80 24.09 -15.00 12.03
C PRO A 80 24.86 -14.31 10.90
N MET A 81 25.54 -13.21 11.22
CA MET A 81 26.42 -12.52 10.27
C MET A 81 27.85 -13.04 10.41
N TYR A 82 28.14 -14.20 9.82
CA TYR A 82 29.44 -14.88 9.97
C TYR A 82 30.66 -14.02 9.61
N GLY A 83 30.53 -13.07 8.67
CA GLY A 83 31.60 -12.12 8.33
C GLY A 83 32.08 -11.30 9.55
N THR A 84 31.17 -10.90 10.43
CA THR A 84 31.52 -10.17 11.67
C THR A 84 32.27 -11.05 12.67
N TYR A 85 31.94 -12.34 12.75
CA TYR A 85 32.64 -13.31 13.59
C TYR A 85 34.05 -13.63 13.06
N ALA A 86 34.18 -13.79 11.74
CA ALA A 86 35.48 -13.96 11.09
C ALA A 86 36.39 -12.76 11.35
N ALA A 87 35.84 -11.53 11.24
CA ALA A 87 36.57 -10.30 11.56
C ALA A 87 37.02 -10.27 13.02
N LYS A 88 36.14 -10.61 13.97
CA LYS A 88 36.47 -10.69 15.41
C LYS A 88 37.58 -11.68 15.69
N ALA A 89 37.46 -12.90 15.19
CA ALA A 89 38.43 -13.97 15.42
C ALA A 89 39.81 -13.61 14.85
N PHE A 90 39.85 -13.03 13.65
CA PHE A 90 41.10 -12.62 13.02
C PHE A 90 41.76 -11.43 13.74
N LEU A 91 41.00 -10.37 14.01
CA LEU A 91 41.53 -9.16 14.66
C LEU A 91 41.95 -9.43 16.12
N ALA A 92 41.39 -10.44 16.77
CA ALA A 92 41.85 -10.88 18.10
C ALA A 92 43.27 -11.47 18.08
N SER A 93 43.76 -11.96 16.94
CA SER A 93 45.12 -12.47 16.81
C SER A 93 46.18 -11.36 16.80
N GLY A 94 45.80 -10.13 16.43
CA GLY A 94 46.72 -8.99 16.35
C GLY A 94 47.84 -9.12 15.30
N VAL A 95 47.75 -10.07 14.38
CA VAL A 95 48.84 -10.40 13.44
C VAL A 95 48.93 -9.45 12.24
N ALA A 96 47.79 -8.98 11.74
CA ALA A 96 47.71 -8.07 10.59
C ALA A 96 46.38 -7.30 10.56
N PRO A 97 46.29 -6.17 9.84
CA PRO A 97 45.03 -5.50 9.54
C PRO A 97 44.11 -6.35 8.66
N LEU A 98 42.79 -6.20 8.84
CA LEU A 98 41.76 -6.84 8.04
C LEU A 98 41.23 -5.87 6.98
N THR A 99 41.01 -6.31 5.75
CA THR A 99 40.14 -5.57 4.82
C THR A 99 38.72 -6.12 4.90
N TYR A 100 37.74 -5.29 5.24
CA TYR A 100 36.34 -5.67 5.29
C TYR A 100 35.55 -5.01 4.17
N VAL A 101 34.70 -5.79 3.49
CA VAL A 101 33.74 -5.30 2.49
C VAL A 101 32.34 -5.64 2.95
N ARG A 102 31.57 -4.61 3.33
CA ARG A 102 30.17 -4.77 3.72
C ARG A 102 29.28 -4.96 2.49
N LEU A 103 28.48 -6.02 2.51
CA LEU A 103 27.46 -6.27 1.49
C LEU A 103 26.12 -5.62 1.81
N LEU A 104 25.50 -5.02 0.79
CA LEU A 104 24.09 -4.60 0.76
C LEU A 104 23.42 -5.18 -0.50
N GLY A 105 22.11 -4.99 -0.65
CA GLY A 105 21.32 -5.51 -1.78
C GLY A 105 21.56 -4.76 -3.10
N GLN A 106 22.79 -4.74 -3.60
CA GLN A 106 23.14 -4.16 -4.91
C GLN A 106 22.72 -5.08 -6.06
N GLN A 107 22.39 -4.49 -7.21
CA GLN A 107 22.05 -5.28 -8.40
C GLN A 107 23.29 -5.50 -9.28
N SER A 108 23.60 -6.76 -9.57
CA SER A 108 24.63 -7.10 -10.56
C SER A 108 24.10 -6.85 -11.98
N THR A 109 24.89 -6.22 -12.84
CA THR A 109 24.60 -6.17 -14.29
C THR A 109 24.85 -7.51 -14.97
N ASN A 110 25.68 -8.38 -14.39
CA ASN A 110 25.87 -9.77 -14.80
C ASN A 110 24.83 -10.67 -14.11
N ASN A 111 23.55 -10.30 -14.16
CA ASN A 111 22.47 -11.18 -13.71
C ASN A 111 22.00 -12.06 -14.88
N ASP A 112 21.47 -13.25 -14.60
CA ASP A 112 20.93 -14.18 -15.61
C ASP A 112 19.57 -13.74 -16.18
N GLY A 113 19.13 -12.49 -15.90
CA GLY A 113 17.84 -11.95 -16.28
C GLY A 113 16.66 -12.52 -15.49
N SER A 114 16.86 -13.57 -14.68
CA SER A 114 15.80 -14.20 -13.92
C SER A 114 15.25 -13.26 -12.84
N PRO A 115 13.98 -13.40 -12.45
CA PRO A 115 13.47 -12.71 -11.28
C PRO A 115 14.30 -13.03 -10.03
N ALA A 116 14.88 -14.22 -9.90
CA ALA A 116 15.71 -14.57 -8.72
C ALA A 116 16.98 -13.72 -8.63
N ALA A 117 17.58 -13.33 -9.75
CA ALA A 117 18.84 -12.59 -9.79
C ALA A 117 18.70 -11.06 -9.63
N LYS A 118 17.47 -10.54 -9.57
CA LYS A 118 17.21 -9.11 -9.31
C LYS A 118 17.23 -8.81 -7.81
N ALA A 119 17.83 -7.67 -7.43
CA ALA A 119 17.76 -7.17 -6.06
C ALA A 119 16.31 -6.85 -5.63
N GLY A 120 16.08 -6.71 -4.33
CA GLY A 120 14.77 -6.39 -3.77
C GLY A 120 13.77 -7.55 -3.78
N TRP A 121 12.51 -7.21 -3.52
CA TRP A 121 11.42 -8.16 -3.26
C TRP A 121 10.15 -7.76 -4.00
N GLN A 122 9.24 -8.71 -4.21
CA GLN A 122 7.89 -8.41 -4.71
C GLN A 122 6.92 -9.48 -4.22
N THR A 123 5.64 -9.15 -4.18
CA THR A 123 4.60 -10.16 -3.96
C THR A 123 4.18 -10.88 -5.25
N ILE A 124 3.64 -12.09 -5.09
CA ILE A 124 3.38 -13.07 -6.18
C ILE A 124 1.97 -13.69 -5.99
N PRO A 125 0.85 -12.93 -6.01
CA PRO A 125 0.46 -12.17 -7.21
C PRO A 125 -0.05 -10.73 -6.93
N THR A 126 -0.90 -10.18 -7.82
CA THR A 126 -1.43 -8.81 -7.75
C THR A 126 -2.65 -8.71 -6.81
N PRO A 127 -3.08 -7.51 -6.35
CA PRO A 127 -4.28 -7.34 -5.49
C PRO A 127 -5.55 -8.03 -6.01
N VAL A 128 -5.57 -8.18 -7.31
CA VAL A 128 -6.61 -8.76 -8.13
C VAL A 128 -6.60 -10.30 -8.11
N ALA A 129 -5.42 -10.89 -7.97
CA ALA A 129 -5.23 -12.33 -7.91
C ALA A 129 -5.02 -12.85 -6.48
N GLY A 130 -5.35 -12.04 -5.46
CA GLY A 130 -5.19 -12.39 -4.05
C GLY A 130 -3.81 -12.12 -3.46
N GLY A 131 -3.03 -11.19 -4.04
CA GLY A 131 -1.73 -10.78 -3.49
C GLY A 131 -1.56 -9.26 -3.43
N GLY A 132 -0.35 -8.74 -3.60
CA GLY A 132 -0.12 -7.31 -3.71
C GLY A 132 -0.06 -6.57 -2.38
N ALA A 133 -0.23 -5.26 -2.42
CA ALA A 133 -0.19 -4.37 -1.26
C ALA A 133 -1.58 -3.80 -0.99
N TYR A 134 -1.94 -3.66 0.29
CA TYR A 134 -3.19 -3.04 0.73
C TYR A 134 -2.91 -1.99 1.80
N GLY A 135 -3.36 -0.76 1.56
CA GLY A 135 -3.27 0.35 2.50
C GLY A 135 -4.58 0.51 3.27
N LEU A 136 -4.49 0.65 4.59
CA LEU A 136 -5.58 1.16 5.42
C LEU A 136 -5.47 2.67 5.49
N PHE A 137 -6.55 3.34 5.13
CA PHE A 137 -6.68 4.79 5.20
C PHE A 137 -7.70 5.16 6.27
N LEU A 138 -7.34 6.12 7.12
CA LEU A 138 -8.15 6.53 8.26
C LEU A 138 -8.62 7.98 8.13
N ILE A 139 -9.80 8.23 8.72
CA ILE A 139 -10.30 9.57 9.01
C ILE A 139 -10.82 9.55 10.44
N LYS A 140 -10.51 10.59 11.23
CA LYS A 140 -11.13 10.78 12.54
C LYS A 140 -12.65 10.97 12.35
N SER A 141 -13.48 10.13 12.98
CA SER A 141 -14.92 10.08 12.65
C SER A 141 -15.65 11.39 12.98
N SER A 142 -15.21 12.12 14.02
CA SER A 142 -15.77 13.41 14.41
C SER A 142 -15.51 14.54 13.40
N SER A 143 -14.61 14.35 12.44
CA SER A 143 -14.31 15.33 11.39
C SER A 143 -15.32 15.30 10.24
N VAL A 144 -16.23 14.31 10.23
CA VAL A 144 -17.29 14.18 9.23
C VAL A 144 -18.60 14.71 9.83
N THR A 145 -18.92 15.97 9.55
CA THR A 145 -20.18 16.60 9.95
C THR A 145 -21.21 16.52 8.81
N GLY A 146 -22.34 15.87 9.04
CA GLY A 146 -23.49 15.92 8.13
C GLY A 146 -23.76 14.62 7.36
N ASP A 147 -24.97 14.57 6.81
CA ASP A 147 -25.62 13.39 6.24
C ASP A 147 -24.72 12.60 5.27
N HIS A 148 -24.78 11.27 5.40
CA HIS A 148 -24.53 10.12 4.51
C HIS A 148 -24.11 10.30 3.02
N GLU A 149 -24.13 11.50 2.46
CA GLU A 149 -23.76 11.90 1.09
C GLU A 149 -22.59 12.92 1.03
N GLY A 150 -21.97 13.26 2.17
CA GLY A 150 -20.90 14.26 2.28
C GLY A 150 -19.51 13.81 1.82
N ASN A 151 -18.67 14.79 1.42
CA ASN A 151 -17.23 14.61 1.20
C ASN A 151 -16.57 14.14 2.51
N LEU A 152 -16.00 12.93 2.51
CA LEU A 152 -15.34 12.33 3.67
C LEU A 152 -14.02 13.03 4.05
N GLY A 153 -13.56 13.99 3.26
CA GLY A 153 -12.32 14.72 3.48
C GLY A 153 -11.08 13.91 3.06
N THR A 154 -9.92 14.36 3.52
CA THR A 154 -8.65 13.68 3.27
C THR A 154 -8.52 12.48 4.19
N MET A 155 -8.17 11.33 3.62
CA MET A 155 -7.84 10.12 4.38
C MET A 155 -6.33 9.94 4.42
N ASP A 156 -5.80 9.63 5.60
CA ASP A 156 -4.37 9.39 5.76
C ASP A 156 -4.07 7.90 5.80
N CYS A 157 -3.01 7.48 5.10
CA CYS A 157 -2.56 6.09 5.16
C CYS A 157 -2.01 5.78 6.54
N ALA A 158 -2.56 4.77 7.21
CA ALA A 158 -2.18 4.37 8.56
C ALA A 158 -1.30 3.12 8.58
N ALA A 159 -1.52 2.19 7.65
CA ALA A 159 -0.81 0.91 7.59
C ALA A 159 -0.84 0.29 6.19
N ILE A 160 0.19 -0.48 5.84
CA ILE A 160 0.27 -1.25 4.60
C ILE A 160 0.54 -2.73 4.92
N TRP A 161 -0.27 -3.62 4.34
CA TRP A 161 -0.04 -5.06 4.34
C TRP A 161 0.38 -5.52 2.96
N TYR A 162 1.26 -6.51 2.92
CA TYR A 162 1.68 -7.19 1.70
C TYR A 162 1.24 -8.63 1.76
N LEU A 163 0.56 -9.10 0.72
CA LEU A 163 0.04 -10.45 0.59
C LEU A 163 0.72 -11.16 -0.58
N ASN A 164 1.21 -12.36 -0.34
CA ASN A 164 1.64 -13.29 -1.39
C ASN A 164 0.50 -14.18 -1.87
N ASN A 165 -0.52 -14.41 -1.05
CA ASN A 165 -1.71 -15.14 -1.44
C ASN A 165 -2.87 -14.80 -0.50
N GLY A 166 -4.10 -15.08 -0.93
CA GLY A 166 -5.30 -14.96 -0.13
C GLY A 166 -6.03 -13.60 -0.21
N SER A 167 -6.64 -13.18 0.90
CA SER A 167 -7.46 -11.97 0.94
C SER A 167 -7.38 -11.26 2.29
N ILE A 168 -7.52 -9.94 2.27
CA ILE A 168 -7.58 -9.10 3.47
C ILE A 168 -8.82 -8.21 3.43
N ARG A 169 -9.54 -8.13 4.55
CA ARG A 169 -10.86 -7.47 4.65
C ARG A 169 -10.99 -6.76 5.99
N LEU A 170 -11.36 -5.48 5.95
CA LEU A 170 -11.71 -4.73 7.15
C LEU A 170 -13.14 -5.08 7.55
N SER A 171 -13.35 -5.44 8.81
CA SER A 171 -14.63 -5.91 9.34
C SER A 171 -15.20 -4.97 10.39
N GLY A 172 -16.47 -4.63 10.28
CA GLY A 172 -17.16 -3.77 11.25
C GLY A 172 -18.46 -3.19 10.69
N ALA A 173 -19.00 -2.21 11.40
CA ALA A 173 -20.20 -1.49 10.97
C ALA A 173 -19.90 -0.63 9.74
N VAL A 174 -20.80 -0.65 8.76
CA VAL A 174 -20.67 0.15 7.53
C VAL A 174 -20.99 1.61 7.85
N TRP A 175 -20.10 2.52 7.44
CA TRP A 175 -20.37 3.94 7.60
C TRP A 175 -21.60 4.36 6.79
N GLY A 176 -22.46 5.15 7.42
CA GLY A 176 -23.72 5.57 6.84
C GLY A 176 -24.82 4.50 6.85
N MET A 177 -24.70 3.48 7.69
CA MET A 177 -25.78 2.52 7.93
C MET A 177 -26.07 2.40 9.43
N SER A 178 -27.20 1.79 9.79
CA SER A 178 -27.44 1.42 11.19
C SER A 178 -26.29 0.52 11.69
N PRO A 179 -25.84 0.65 12.96
CA PRO A 179 -24.72 -0.12 13.51
C PRO A 179 -24.83 -1.65 13.39
N GLU A 180 -26.05 -2.16 13.19
CA GLU A 180 -26.36 -3.59 12.98
C GLU A 180 -25.88 -4.10 11.61
N TYR A 181 -25.71 -3.22 10.62
CA TYR A 181 -25.20 -3.57 9.30
C TYR A 181 -23.67 -3.66 9.34
N THR A 182 -23.18 -4.85 9.62
CA THR A 182 -21.76 -5.18 9.59
C THR A 182 -21.37 -5.91 8.31
N THR A 183 -20.14 -5.69 7.85
CA THR A 183 -19.55 -6.41 6.71
C THR A 183 -18.06 -6.62 6.94
N ALA A 184 -17.45 -7.51 6.14
CA ALA A 184 -16.00 -7.65 6.03
C ALA A 184 -15.62 -7.45 4.56
N SER A 185 -14.90 -6.36 4.25
CA SER A 185 -14.62 -5.99 2.87
C SER A 185 -13.34 -5.16 2.72
N ALA A 186 -12.75 -5.23 1.52
CA ALA A 186 -11.84 -4.19 1.01
C ALA A 186 -12.64 -3.24 0.12
N GLY A 187 -12.45 -1.92 0.25
CA GLY A 187 -13.20 -0.90 -0.50
C GLY A 187 -14.48 -0.40 0.17
N THR A 188 -14.72 -0.80 1.42
CA THR A 188 -15.82 -0.29 2.25
C THR A 188 -15.28 0.62 3.35
N VAL A 189 -15.97 1.73 3.58
CA VAL A 189 -15.73 2.55 4.78
C VAL A 189 -16.39 1.88 5.98
N ILE A 190 -15.57 1.51 6.95
CA ILE A 190 -15.95 0.78 8.17
C ILE A 190 -15.66 1.66 9.38
N LEU A 191 -16.57 1.68 10.35
CA LEU A 191 -16.31 2.30 11.65
C LEU A 191 -15.48 1.39 12.54
N SER A 192 -14.49 1.97 13.22
CA SER A 192 -13.91 1.35 14.42
C SER A 192 -14.92 1.37 15.58
N ASP A 193 -14.58 0.69 16.67
CA ASP A 193 -15.28 0.92 17.94
C ASP A 193 -14.99 2.32 18.52
N SER A 194 -15.59 2.62 19.68
CA SER A 194 -15.45 3.91 20.36
C SER A 194 -14.03 4.23 20.83
N GLN A 195 -13.14 3.23 20.88
CA GLN A 195 -11.74 3.35 21.31
C GLN A 195 -10.76 3.31 20.13
N GLY A 196 -11.26 3.35 18.90
CA GLY A 196 -10.40 3.29 17.71
C GLY A 196 -9.88 1.89 17.38
N VAL A 197 -10.54 0.84 17.88
CA VAL A 197 -10.16 -0.55 17.62
C VAL A 197 -10.88 -1.06 16.36
N PHE A 198 -10.10 -1.62 15.45
CA PHE A 198 -10.56 -2.23 14.20
C PHE A 198 -10.50 -3.76 14.26
N LYS A 199 -11.29 -4.42 13.42
CA LYS A 199 -11.17 -5.86 13.16
C LYS A 199 -10.74 -6.11 11.72
N MET A 200 -9.74 -6.96 11.52
CA MET A 200 -9.27 -7.37 10.20
C MET A 200 -9.47 -8.88 10.04
N ALA A 201 -10.01 -9.32 8.92
CA ALA A 201 -10.01 -10.70 8.51
C ALA A 201 -8.98 -10.91 7.40
N ILE A 202 -8.00 -11.80 7.64
CA ILE A 202 -7.02 -12.22 6.64
C ILE A 202 -7.20 -13.72 6.41
N ASP A 203 -7.25 -14.12 5.15
CA ASP A 203 -7.34 -15.51 4.73
C ASP A 203 -6.19 -15.80 3.78
N GLY A 204 -5.53 -16.95 3.93
CA GLY A 204 -4.40 -17.39 3.10
C GLY A 204 -4.27 -18.90 3.15
N ALA A 205 -3.61 -19.48 2.17
CA ALA A 205 -3.42 -20.93 2.08
C ALA A 205 -2.49 -21.46 3.19
N ALA A 206 -1.48 -20.68 3.59
CA ALA A 206 -0.49 -21.09 4.59
C ALA A 206 -1.07 -21.09 6.02
N GLN A 207 -1.69 -19.98 6.44
CA GLN A 207 -2.18 -19.79 7.81
C GLN A 207 -3.70 -20.02 7.99
N GLY A 208 -4.46 -20.19 6.91
CA GLY A 208 -5.92 -20.24 6.92
C GLY A 208 -6.57 -18.89 7.24
N ALA A 209 -7.87 -18.92 7.56
CA ALA A 209 -8.62 -17.74 7.94
C ALA A 209 -8.36 -17.32 9.39
N GLN A 210 -7.91 -16.08 9.58
CA GLN A 210 -7.61 -15.47 10.87
C GLN A 210 -8.35 -14.13 11.01
N THR A 211 -8.78 -13.81 12.23
CA THR A 211 -9.38 -12.51 12.57
C THR A 211 -8.55 -11.84 13.65
N PHE A 212 -8.14 -10.61 13.36
CA PHE A 212 -7.31 -9.79 14.23
C PHE A 212 -8.11 -8.61 14.77
N THR A 213 -7.82 -8.20 15.99
CA THR A 213 -8.39 -7.00 16.61
C THR A 213 -7.25 -6.07 16.97
N PHE A 214 -7.20 -4.87 16.39
CA PHE A 214 -6.01 -4.02 16.46
C PHE A 214 -6.33 -2.53 16.60
N ASN A 215 -5.37 -1.75 17.08
CA ASN A 215 -5.39 -0.28 17.13
C ASN A 215 -3.98 0.29 16.85
N PHE A 216 -3.86 1.62 16.89
CA PHE A 216 -2.62 2.38 16.66
C PHE A 216 -2.05 3.00 17.96
N ASP A 217 -2.40 2.44 19.12
CA ASP A 217 -1.84 2.84 20.40
C ASP A 217 -0.70 1.88 20.78
N ASP A 218 0.53 2.39 20.74
CA ASP A 218 1.76 1.64 21.01
C ASP A 218 1.81 1.05 22.44
N ASN A 219 1.01 1.59 23.37
CA ASN A 219 0.89 1.07 24.74
C ASN A 219 -0.17 -0.04 24.88
N SER A 220 -0.95 -0.30 23.84
CA SER A 220 -2.02 -1.28 23.87
C SER A 220 -1.50 -2.67 23.52
N GLN A 221 -2.02 -3.72 24.17
CA GLN A 221 -1.81 -5.09 23.70
C GLN A 221 -2.38 -5.32 22.30
N LYS A 222 -3.35 -4.49 21.88
CA LYS A 222 -3.95 -4.52 20.55
C LYS A 222 -3.14 -3.70 19.54
N PHE A 223 -1.93 -3.25 19.89
CA PHE A 223 -1.10 -2.50 18.98
C PHE A 223 -0.86 -3.28 17.69
N ILE A 224 -1.10 -2.65 16.55
CA ILE A 224 -1.09 -3.29 15.22
C ILE A 224 0.16 -4.15 14.99
N ARG A 225 1.35 -3.70 15.39
CA ARG A 225 2.61 -4.46 15.16
C ARG A 225 2.83 -5.61 16.13
N GLN A 226 2.04 -5.70 17.21
CA GLN A 226 1.97 -6.88 18.08
C GLN A 226 0.94 -7.91 17.59
N GLN A 227 -0.03 -7.47 16.77
CA GLN A 227 -1.14 -8.33 16.31
C GLN A 227 -0.83 -9.06 15.01
N PHE A 228 -0.08 -8.45 14.10
CA PHE A 228 0.21 -8.98 12.77
C PHE A 228 1.66 -9.45 12.64
N SER A 229 1.91 -10.45 11.79
CA SER A 229 3.27 -10.85 11.42
C SER A 229 3.99 -9.70 10.73
N THR A 230 5.20 -9.38 11.20
CA THR A 230 6.07 -8.33 10.64
C THR A 230 7.24 -8.92 9.85
N ASN A 231 7.25 -10.26 9.69
CA ASN A 231 8.35 -10.98 9.08
C ASN A 231 8.03 -11.33 7.62
N PRO A 232 8.58 -10.61 6.62
CA PRO A 232 8.38 -10.95 5.21
C PRO A 232 9.00 -12.31 4.83
N GLN A 233 9.94 -12.84 5.61
CA GLN A 233 10.59 -14.12 5.32
C GLN A 233 9.69 -15.33 5.58
N LEU A 234 8.54 -15.14 6.24
CA LEU A 234 7.52 -16.19 6.42
C LEU A 234 6.58 -16.30 5.20
N ALA A 235 6.62 -15.33 4.29
CA ALA A 235 5.73 -15.26 3.13
C ALA A 235 6.23 -16.11 1.96
N GLY A 236 5.89 -17.40 1.97
CA GLY A 236 5.95 -18.31 0.83
C GLY A 236 7.30 -18.99 0.53
N SER A 237 7.19 -20.20 -0.01
CA SER A 237 8.13 -21.34 0.05
C SER A 237 9.57 -21.10 -0.41
N GLY A 238 10.53 -21.56 0.41
CA GLY A 238 11.97 -21.51 0.12
C GLY A 238 12.91 -21.94 1.26
N SER A 239 12.56 -23.00 2.00
CA SER A 239 13.40 -23.82 2.91
C SER A 239 14.24 -23.13 4.02
N TYR A 240 13.97 -21.88 4.42
CA TYR A 240 14.56 -21.32 5.65
C TYR A 240 13.73 -21.62 6.91
N TYR A 241 12.40 -21.53 6.80
CA TYR A 241 11.47 -21.83 7.89
C TYR A 241 10.70 -23.14 7.61
N PRO A 242 10.26 -23.88 8.64
CA PRO A 242 9.37 -25.03 8.46
C PRO A 242 8.03 -24.56 7.88
N THR A 243 7.39 -25.40 7.06
CA THR A 243 6.10 -25.07 6.41
C THR A 243 5.02 -24.65 7.41
N SER A 244 5.04 -25.18 8.64
CA SER A 244 4.10 -24.81 9.70
C SER A 244 4.24 -23.37 10.22
N ALA A 245 5.34 -22.68 9.89
CA ALA A 245 5.59 -21.29 10.26
C ALA A 245 5.32 -20.31 9.10
N GLU A 246 4.99 -20.81 7.91
CA GLU A 246 4.70 -19.95 6.75
C GLU A 246 3.40 -19.15 6.96
N ILE A 247 3.42 -17.89 6.53
CA ILE A 247 2.30 -16.95 6.61
C ILE A 247 2.25 -16.18 5.29
N ASP A 248 1.12 -16.20 4.59
CA ASP A 248 0.98 -15.60 3.26
C ASP A 248 0.96 -14.05 3.23
N TYR A 249 1.20 -13.41 4.37
CA TYR A 249 1.20 -11.96 4.49
C TYR A 249 2.24 -11.46 5.49
N TRP A 250 2.59 -10.18 5.37
CA TRP A 250 3.27 -9.44 6.44
C TRP A 250 2.77 -7.99 6.51
N LEU A 251 2.89 -7.41 7.70
CA LEU A 251 2.68 -6.00 7.95
C LEU A 251 3.95 -5.23 7.62
N GLY A 252 3.82 -4.26 6.71
CA GLY A 252 4.86 -3.38 6.26
C GLY A 252 4.91 -2.06 7.04
N GLU A 253 4.91 -0.96 6.30
CA GLU A 253 4.89 0.38 6.88
C GLU A 253 3.62 0.62 7.69
N THR A 254 3.80 1.22 8.86
CA THR A 254 2.74 1.79 9.69
C THR A 254 3.13 3.22 10.04
N PHE A 255 2.14 4.11 10.12
CA PHE A 255 2.33 5.56 10.23
C PHE A 255 1.73 6.08 11.53
N GLU A 256 2.10 5.46 12.66
CA GLU A 256 1.48 5.72 13.97
C GLU A 256 1.61 7.18 14.39
N GLN A 257 2.75 7.80 14.09
CA GLN A 257 2.96 9.22 14.39
C GLN A 257 1.94 10.10 13.66
N ASN A 258 1.73 9.86 12.35
CA ASN A 258 0.72 10.59 11.59
C ASN A 258 -0.69 10.33 12.11
N VAL A 259 -1.01 9.09 12.49
CA VAL A 259 -2.31 8.73 13.07
C VAL A 259 -2.53 9.44 14.43
N ARG A 260 -1.48 9.58 15.25
CA ARG A 260 -1.53 10.35 16.50
C ARG A 260 -1.71 11.84 16.25
N ASP A 261 -0.96 12.42 15.32
CA ASP A 261 -1.02 13.84 14.99
C ASP A 261 -2.38 14.21 14.37
N ALA A 262 -2.99 13.29 13.62
CA ALA A 262 -4.37 13.39 13.14
C ALA A 262 -5.43 13.21 14.25
N GLY A 263 -5.02 12.85 15.47
CA GLY A 263 -5.90 12.62 16.62
C GLY A 263 -6.83 11.43 16.46
N ALA A 264 -6.38 10.38 15.75
CA ALA A 264 -7.13 9.17 15.43
C ALA A 264 -6.82 7.97 16.36
N VAL A 265 -5.96 8.16 17.38
CA VAL A 265 -5.67 7.14 18.41
C VAL A 265 -6.63 7.28 19.59
N GLY A 266 -7.15 6.15 20.10
CA GLY A 266 -8.02 6.12 21.28
C GLY A 266 -9.42 6.71 21.06
N THR A 267 -9.81 6.95 19.80
CA THR A 267 -11.10 7.54 19.44
C THR A 267 -11.69 6.84 18.22
N GLN A 268 -13.00 6.92 18.04
CA GLN A 268 -13.66 6.32 16.90
C GLN A 268 -13.17 6.93 15.58
N CYS A 269 -12.88 6.08 14.60
CA CYS A 269 -12.38 6.45 13.30
C CYS A 269 -13.16 5.72 12.20
N LEU A 270 -13.15 6.33 11.02
CA LEU A 270 -13.53 5.67 9.78
C LEU A 270 -12.27 5.08 9.16
N GLY A 271 -12.35 3.83 8.72
CA GLY A 271 -11.27 3.14 8.05
C GLY A 271 -11.73 2.57 6.71
N ILE A 272 -10.87 2.64 5.72
CA ILE A 272 -11.06 1.92 4.46
C ILE A 272 -9.78 1.22 4.03
N LEU A 273 -9.93 -0.03 3.62
CA LEU A 273 -8.83 -0.81 3.07
C LEU A 273 -8.85 -0.75 1.54
N LEU A 274 -7.75 -0.32 0.93
CA LEU A 274 -7.62 -0.17 -0.53
C LEU A 274 -6.38 -0.91 -1.03
N ALA A 275 -6.51 -1.55 -2.20
CA ALA A 275 -5.36 -2.10 -2.91
C ALA A 275 -4.45 -0.96 -3.40
N LEU A 276 -3.13 -1.14 -3.28
CA LEU A 276 -2.11 -0.18 -3.70
C LEU A 276 -1.39 -0.67 -4.95
N GLY A 277 -1.43 0.14 -6.00
CA GLY A 277 -0.71 -0.07 -7.24
C GLY A 277 -1.30 0.77 -8.37
N SER A 278 -0.47 1.14 -9.34
CA SER A 278 -0.90 1.77 -10.59
C SER A 278 -0.42 0.97 -11.79
N GLY A 279 -1.14 1.11 -12.91
CA GLY A 279 -1.00 0.28 -14.10
C GLY A 279 -2.30 -0.47 -14.41
N SER A 280 -2.22 -1.53 -15.20
CA SER A 280 -3.38 -2.33 -15.56
C SER A 280 -3.98 -3.01 -14.33
N VAL A 281 -5.32 -3.08 -14.27
CA VAL A 281 -6.10 -3.55 -13.10
C VAL A 281 -5.60 -4.90 -12.56
N GLY A 282 -5.08 -5.81 -13.38
CA GLY A 282 -4.54 -7.10 -12.91
C GLY A 282 -3.03 -7.27 -12.90
N ALA A 283 -2.27 -6.23 -13.24
CA ALA A 283 -0.81 -6.22 -13.34
C ALA A 283 -0.27 -4.82 -13.04
N PRO A 284 -0.37 -4.33 -11.78
CA PRO A 284 0.22 -3.05 -11.43
C PRO A 284 1.73 -3.13 -11.71
N THR A 285 2.20 -2.19 -12.53
CA THR A 285 3.62 -2.05 -12.90
C THR A 285 4.37 -1.19 -11.89
N ILE A 286 3.65 -0.39 -11.12
CA ILE A 286 4.19 0.51 -10.10
C ILE A 286 3.40 0.30 -8.81
N GLY A 287 4.09 0.20 -7.68
CA GLY A 287 3.45 0.12 -6.38
C GLY A 287 4.38 -0.43 -5.31
N PRO A 288 4.01 -0.30 -4.03
CA PRO A 288 4.87 -0.70 -2.93
C PRO A 288 5.13 -2.22 -2.91
N ALA A 289 4.26 -3.03 -3.52
CA ALA A 289 4.46 -4.48 -3.69
C ALA A 289 5.46 -4.87 -4.81
N LYS A 290 6.01 -3.90 -5.56
CA LYS A 290 6.88 -4.11 -6.73
C LYS A 290 8.28 -3.53 -6.52
N MET A 291 8.97 -3.99 -5.48
CA MET A 291 10.35 -3.58 -5.17
C MET A 291 11.43 -4.44 -5.86
N LYS A 292 11.04 -5.34 -6.77
CA LYS A 292 11.99 -6.21 -7.47
C LYS A 292 12.73 -5.43 -8.54
N GLY A 293 14.06 -5.54 -8.55
CA GLY A 293 14.95 -4.70 -9.33
C GLY A 293 15.22 -3.33 -8.70
N GLN A 294 14.76 -3.08 -7.46
CA GLN A 294 15.20 -1.93 -6.68
C GLN A 294 16.43 -2.36 -5.88
N GLU A 295 17.60 -1.86 -6.31
CA GLU A 295 18.83 -2.03 -5.56
C GLU A 295 18.88 -1.16 -4.30
N SER A 296 19.82 -1.48 -3.42
CA SER A 296 20.16 -0.68 -2.25
C SER A 296 20.44 0.77 -2.64
N ARG A 297 19.67 1.70 -2.08
CA ARG A 297 19.87 3.14 -2.23
C ARG A 297 20.28 3.77 -0.91
N GLU A 298 21.09 4.80 -1.00
CA GLU A 298 21.47 5.61 0.16
C GLU A 298 20.37 6.59 0.54
N GLY A 299 20.39 7.02 1.80
CA GLY A 299 19.57 8.13 2.25
C GLY A 299 19.99 9.41 1.54
N VAL A 300 19.03 10.10 0.93
CA VAL A 300 19.25 11.38 0.23
C VAL A 300 18.34 12.41 0.85
N ALA A 301 18.93 13.46 1.40
CA ALA A 301 18.17 14.63 1.81
C ALA A 301 17.56 15.30 0.59
N GLY A 302 16.38 15.90 0.74
CA GLY A 302 15.86 16.76 -0.31
C GLY A 302 16.76 17.97 -0.54
N TRP A 303 16.53 18.66 -1.66
CA TRP A 303 17.27 19.86 -1.98
C TRP A 303 17.01 20.95 -0.94
N PHE A 304 18.07 21.45 -0.31
CA PHE A 304 18.03 22.70 0.43
C PHE A 304 17.88 23.83 -0.57
N ILE A 305 16.96 24.76 -0.27
CA ILE A 305 16.59 25.86 -1.17
C ILE A 305 16.94 27.20 -0.57
N GLY A 306 17.20 28.17 -1.46
CA GLY A 306 17.41 29.56 -1.12
C GLY A 306 16.17 30.21 -0.53
N GLN A 307 16.39 31.30 0.20
CA GLN A 307 15.33 32.22 0.59
C GLN A 307 14.69 32.89 -0.64
N ASP A 308 13.44 33.32 -0.49
CA ASP A 308 12.81 34.19 -1.48
C ASP A 308 13.33 35.62 -1.33
N THR A 309 13.97 36.14 -2.38
CA THR A 309 14.44 37.53 -2.46
C THR A 309 13.40 38.46 -3.11
N GLY A 310 12.26 37.91 -3.57
CA GLY A 310 11.18 38.64 -4.21
C GLY A 310 10.13 39.23 -3.25
N ILE A 311 8.99 39.63 -3.82
CA ILE A 311 7.85 40.16 -3.04
C ILE A 311 7.16 39.00 -2.32
N ALA A 312 7.04 39.09 -0.99
CA ALA A 312 6.53 38.02 -0.13
C ALA A 312 5.19 37.39 -0.55
N THR A 313 4.27 38.17 -1.15
CA THR A 313 2.97 37.65 -1.62
C THR A 313 3.06 36.75 -2.86
N SER A 314 4.22 36.72 -3.52
CA SER A 314 4.48 35.90 -4.71
C SER A 314 5.30 34.64 -4.40
N TYR A 315 5.58 34.36 -3.13
CA TYR A 315 6.38 33.22 -2.71
C TYR A 315 5.79 31.90 -3.21
N LYS A 316 6.60 31.16 -3.97
CA LYS A 316 6.29 29.81 -4.45
C LYS A 316 7.46 28.88 -4.11
N PRO A 317 7.36 28.04 -3.07
CA PRO A 317 8.47 27.20 -2.62
C PRO A 317 9.01 26.26 -3.71
N GLN A 318 8.15 25.86 -4.66
CA GLN A 318 8.52 24.99 -5.76
C GLN A 318 9.47 25.65 -6.78
N ASN A 319 9.52 26.99 -6.80
CA ASN A 319 10.32 27.76 -7.73
C ASN A 319 11.62 28.30 -7.10
N MET A 320 11.86 28.01 -5.82
CA MET A 320 13.06 28.50 -5.13
C MET A 320 14.31 27.82 -5.66
N GLN A 321 15.41 28.58 -5.72
CA GLN A 321 16.70 28.07 -6.19
C GLN A 321 17.15 26.90 -5.32
N LYS A 322 17.46 25.77 -5.97
CA LYS A 322 18.10 24.62 -5.31
C LYS A 322 19.56 24.94 -5.08
N LEU A 323 20.04 24.75 -3.85
CA LEU A 323 21.41 25.10 -3.47
C LEU A 323 22.31 23.87 -3.45
N PHE A 324 21.99 22.94 -2.56
CA PHE A 324 22.72 21.70 -2.37
C PHE A 324 21.80 20.65 -1.77
N ARG A 325 22.24 19.39 -1.77
CA ARG A 325 21.65 18.33 -0.95
C ARG A 325 22.74 17.44 -0.38
N LEU A 326 22.40 16.72 0.67
CA LEU A 326 23.31 15.78 1.33
C LEU A 326 22.93 14.36 0.95
N GLN A 327 23.92 13.56 0.60
CA GLN A 327 23.78 12.15 0.26
C GLN A 327 24.56 11.27 1.24
N GLY A 328 24.01 10.11 1.59
CA GLY A 328 24.68 9.12 2.42
C GLY A 328 25.90 8.49 1.73
N ARG A 329 26.94 8.20 2.51
CA ARG A 329 28.22 7.66 2.00
C ARG A 329 28.26 6.14 1.77
N GLY A 330 27.14 5.42 1.87
CA GLY A 330 27.14 3.94 1.80
C GLY A 330 26.71 3.26 3.09
N HIS A 331 26.06 3.98 4.00
CA HIS A 331 25.66 3.46 5.32
C HIS A 331 24.33 2.68 5.25
N GLY A 332 23.62 2.80 4.14
CA GLY A 332 22.31 2.20 3.92
C GLY A 332 21.28 2.69 4.93
N GLU A 333 20.40 1.78 5.34
CA GLU A 333 19.30 2.07 6.26
C GLU A 333 19.78 2.62 7.63
N TRP A 334 21.01 2.32 8.05
CA TRP A 334 21.51 2.81 9.33
C TRP A 334 21.50 4.34 9.39
N LEU A 335 21.89 5.03 8.31
CA LEU A 335 21.99 6.49 8.32
C LEU A 335 20.62 7.15 8.54
N GLN A 336 19.61 6.75 7.77
CA GLN A 336 18.26 7.32 7.87
C GLN A 336 17.57 7.02 9.21
N LYS A 337 18.01 5.99 9.95
CA LYS A 337 17.47 5.63 11.26
C LYS A 337 18.16 6.30 12.45
N HIS A 338 19.29 6.97 12.23
CA HIS A 338 20.11 7.48 13.35
C HIS A 338 20.50 8.94 13.18
N VAL A 339 20.46 9.50 11.96
CA VAL A 339 20.96 10.85 11.69
C VAL A 339 19.89 11.71 11.05
N LYS A 340 19.69 12.91 11.60
CA LYS A 340 18.94 14.01 10.99
C LYS A 340 19.85 15.22 10.77
N VAL A 341 19.45 16.12 9.87
CA VAL A 341 20.22 17.30 9.50
C VAL A 341 19.52 18.56 10.00
N SER A 342 20.28 19.47 10.59
CA SER A 342 19.86 20.82 10.93
C SER A 342 20.76 21.84 10.25
N ILE A 343 20.15 22.87 9.69
CA ILE A 343 20.85 24.07 9.23
C ILE A 343 20.71 25.12 10.33
N GLU A 344 21.84 25.57 10.85
CA GLU A 344 21.91 26.49 12.00
C GLU A 344 22.73 27.73 11.65
N ASN A 345 22.71 28.73 12.53
CA ASN A 345 23.57 29.92 12.46
C ASN A 345 23.59 30.60 11.08
N ILE A 346 22.44 30.66 10.42
CA ILE A 346 22.30 31.32 9.13
C ILE A 346 22.53 32.82 9.32
N ARG A 347 23.55 33.36 8.67
CA ARG A 347 23.99 34.76 8.78
C ARG A 347 24.22 35.33 7.39
N GLN A 348 23.54 36.43 7.09
CA GLN A 348 23.85 37.23 5.89
C GLN A 348 25.25 37.85 6.02
N SER A 349 25.88 38.14 4.89
CA SER A 349 27.11 38.93 4.88
C SER A 349 26.87 40.30 5.51
N ASN A 350 27.86 40.77 6.27
CA ASN A 350 27.90 42.11 6.86
C ASN A 350 29.01 42.97 6.23
N THR A 351 29.61 42.51 5.12
CA THR A 351 30.70 43.22 4.43
C THR A 351 30.24 43.72 3.07
N SER A 352 30.89 44.76 2.57
CA SER A 352 30.66 45.26 1.20
C SER A 352 31.51 44.58 0.14
N VAL A 353 32.33 43.59 0.53
CA VAL A 353 33.29 42.90 -0.36
C VAL A 353 32.72 41.58 -0.90
N THR A 354 31.83 40.95 -0.13
CA THR A 354 31.18 39.71 -0.52
C THR A 354 29.73 39.74 -0.07
N GLU A 355 28.80 39.28 -0.90
CA GLU A 355 27.38 39.14 -0.54
C GLU A 355 27.07 37.77 0.04
N TYR A 356 28.00 36.82 -0.08
CA TYR A 356 27.85 35.45 0.42
C TYR A 356 27.75 35.43 1.95
N GLY A 357 26.62 34.90 2.43
CA GLY A 357 26.42 34.63 3.85
C GLY A 357 27.09 33.33 4.30
N THR A 358 26.95 33.04 5.60
CA THR A 358 27.47 31.83 6.24
C THR A 358 26.38 31.07 6.97
N PHE A 359 26.55 29.76 7.11
CA PHE A 359 25.64 28.89 7.87
C PHE A 359 26.38 27.68 8.44
N SER A 360 25.75 26.94 9.33
CA SER A 360 26.26 25.70 9.89
C SER A 360 25.45 24.51 9.39
N VAL A 361 26.12 23.43 9.01
CA VAL A 361 25.49 22.12 8.75
C VAL A 361 25.75 21.22 9.95
N VAL A 362 24.68 20.77 10.60
CA VAL A 362 24.76 19.98 11.83
C VAL A 362 24.06 18.64 11.61
N LEU A 363 24.79 17.55 11.78
CA LEU A 363 24.24 16.20 11.82
C LEU A 363 23.95 15.87 13.28
N ARG A 364 22.71 15.51 13.57
CA ARG A 364 22.19 15.24 14.91
C ARG A 364 21.65 13.82 15.01
N ASN A 365 21.62 13.27 16.22
CA ASN A 365 20.93 12.00 16.47
C ASN A 365 19.43 12.19 16.18
N ILE A 366 18.83 11.27 15.42
CA ILE A 366 17.41 11.39 15.04
C ILE A 366 16.49 11.45 16.26
N ASN A 367 16.85 10.72 17.32
CA ASN A 367 16.07 10.58 18.55
C ASN A 367 16.33 11.72 19.55
N ASP A 368 17.22 12.66 19.23
CA ASP A 368 17.43 13.83 20.08
C ASP A 368 16.16 14.69 20.11
N THR A 369 16.07 15.54 21.14
CA THR A 369 14.95 16.47 21.30
C THR A 369 15.49 17.89 21.29
N ASP A 370 14.64 18.88 21.06
CA ASP A 370 15.07 20.28 21.10
C ASP A 370 15.57 20.71 22.50
N ASN A 371 15.19 19.97 23.56
CA ASN A 371 15.68 20.18 24.91
C ASN A 371 17.02 19.47 25.20
N ASN A 372 17.36 18.42 24.44
CA ASN A 372 18.61 17.68 24.58
C ASN A 372 19.14 17.33 23.19
N VAL A 373 19.93 18.25 22.64
CA VAL A 373 20.50 18.14 21.29
C VAL A 373 21.76 17.27 21.34
N GLU A 374 21.78 16.21 20.54
CA GLU A 374 22.92 15.29 20.44
C GLU A 374 23.56 15.43 19.06
N VAL A 375 24.65 16.18 18.99
CA VAL A 375 25.39 16.44 17.75
C VAL A 375 26.32 15.28 17.44
N VAL A 376 26.21 14.76 16.22
CA VAL A 376 27.06 13.69 15.67
C VAL A 376 28.24 14.30 14.89
N GLU A 377 27.97 15.26 14.02
CA GLU A 377 28.99 16.03 13.29
C GLU A 377 28.52 17.47 13.10
N ARG A 378 29.45 18.42 13.05
CA ARG A 378 29.16 19.85 12.86
C ARG A 378 30.17 20.48 11.92
N PHE A 379 29.67 21.21 10.93
CA PHE A 379 30.45 21.99 9.98
C PHE A 379 30.01 23.44 10.05
N ASP A 380 30.77 24.26 10.77
CA ASP A 380 30.46 25.67 10.98
C ASP A 380 31.03 26.57 9.90
N ASN A 381 30.39 27.73 9.72
CA ASN A 381 30.79 28.77 8.77
C ASN A 381 30.92 28.23 7.33
N CYS A 382 30.01 27.36 6.90
CA CYS A 382 29.89 26.95 5.51
C CYS A 382 29.43 28.13 4.66
N SER A 383 29.97 28.21 3.44
CA SER A 383 29.66 29.23 2.44
C SER A 383 29.18 28.57 1.14
N LEU A 384 28.38 29.30 0.35
CA LEU A 384 28.02 28.92 -1.02
C LEU A 384 28.96 29.51 -2.07
N ASN A 385 29.95 30.31 -1.68
CA ASN A 385 30.94 30.87 -2.59
C ASN A 385 31.92 29.79 -3.06
N PRO A 386 31.98 29.42 -4.36
CA PRO A 386 32.88 28.37 -4.84
C PRO A 386 34.37 28.72 -4.68
N THR A 387 34.71 30.00 -4.62
CA THR A 387 36.09 30.48 -4.48
C THR A 387 36.59 30.52 -3.03
N ASP A 388 35.69 30.36 -2.06
CA ASP A 388 36.02 30.45 -0.64
C ASP A 388 36.52 29.09 -0.11
N PRO A 389 37.58 29.04 0.71
CA PRO A 389 37.99 27.82 1.40
C PRO A 389 36.88 27.19 2.26
N SER A 390 35.91 27.99 2.68
CA SER A 390 34.75 27.59 3.45
C SER A 390 33.55 27.12 2.61
N PHE A 391 33.71 27.00 1.29
CA PHE A 391 32.70 26.42 0.42
C PHE A 391 32.22 25.07 0.95
N ILE A 392 30.90 24.86 1.00
CA ILE A 392 30.31 23.68 1.63
C ILE A 392 30.83 22.36 1.05
N ALA A 393 30.99 22.27 -0.28
CA ALA A 393 31.53 21.07 -0.92
C ALA A 393 33.01 20.83 -0.55
N ARG A 394 33.81 21.88 -0.34
CA ARG A 394 35.19 21.77 0.17
C ARG A 394 35.22 21.34 1.64
N LYS A 395 34.35 21.91 2.47
CA LYS A 395 34.32 21.68 3.92
C LYS A 395 33.83 20.30 4.32
N ILE A 396 32.79 19.80 3.64
CA ILE A 396 32.19 18.49 3.96
C ILE A 396 32.75 17.41 3.04
N GLY A 397 33.03 17.76 1.77
CA GLY A 397 33.41 16.87 0.69
C GLY A 397 32.25 16.52 -0.24
N ASP A 398 32.58 16.17 -1.48
CA ASP A 398 31.66 15.78 -2.55
C ASP A 398 32.00 14.42 -3.17
N LYS A 399 33.07 13.77 -2.67
CA LYS A 399 33.59 12.54 -3.28
C LYS A 399 32.65 11.35 -3.08
N TYR A 400 32.49 10.53 -4.12
CA TYR A 400 31.76 9.28 -4.03
C TYR A 400 32.36 8.21 -4.92
N ASN A 401 32.14 6.94 -4.57
CA ASN A 401 32.59 5.81 -5.35
C ASN A 401 31.42 5.18 -6.11
N ALA A 402 31.64 4.84 -7.38
CA ALA A 402 30.70 4.07 -8.17
C ALA A 402 31.42 2.94 -8.92
N TRP A 403 30.76 1.78 -9.01
CA TRP A 403 31.28 0.64 -9.73
C TRP A 403 31.10 0.83 -11.24
N ASP A 404 32.21 0.88 -11.97
CA ASP A 404 32.19 0.86 -13.43
C ASP A 404 32.08 -0.59 -13.91
N THR A 405 30.90 -0.95 -14.41
CA THR A 405 30.58 -2.30 -14.89
C THR A 405 31.33 -2.68 -16.16
N THR A 406 31.73 -1.70 -16.97
CA THR A 406 32.46 -1.93 -18.22
C THR A 406 33.92 -2.24 -17.93
N ASN A 407 34.57 -1.40 -17.13
CA ASN A 407 35.98 -1.55 -16.79
C ASN A 407 36.21 -2.51 -15.61
N ARG A 408 35.14 -2.92 -14.91
CA ARG A 408 35.17 -3.79 -13.71
C ARG A 408 36.06 -3.20 -12.61
N THR A 409 35.95 -1.89 -12.41
CA THR A 409 36.74 -1.13 -11.44
C THR A 409 35.84 -0.24 -10.61
N LEU A 410 36.16 -0.10 -9.32
CA LEU A 410 35.57 0.94 -8.50
C LEU A 410 36.24 2.28 -8.86
N ARG A 411 35.44 3.27 -9.25
CA ARG A 411 35.91 4.61 -9.61
C ARG A 411 35.47 5.62 -8.57
N GLU A 412 36.36 6.55 -8.27
CA GLU A 412 36.09 7.71 -7.41
C GLU A 412 35.73 8.91 -8.29
N TYR A 413 34.70 9.64 -7.88
CA TYR A 413 34.19 10.86 -8.49
C TYR A 413 34.15 11.97 -7.43
N GLY A 414 34.02 13.23 -7.86
CA GLY A 414 34.07 14.41 -6.99
C GLY A 414 35.49 14.98 -6.85
N GLU A 415 35.58 16.25 -6.45
CA GLU A 415 36.84 16.98 -6.37
C GLU A 415 37.41 17.01 -4.94
N TYR A 416 36.54 17.18 -3.95
CA TYR A 416 36.87 17.48 -2.57
C TYR A 416 36.77 16.25 -1.65
N PRO A 417 37.86 15.92 -0.92
CA PRO A 417 37.87 14.77 -0.03
C PRO A 417 36.85 14.90 1.10
N ASN A 418 36.08 13.83 1.31
CA ASN A 418 35.08 13.73 2.37
C ASN A 418 35.68 13.89 3.76
N GLN A 419 35.30 14.97 4.44
CA GLN A 419 35.59 15.21 5.85
C GLN A 419 34.49 14.61 6.75
N SER A 420 33.23 14.60 6.28
CA SER A 420 32.15 13.92 7.00
C SER A 420 32.26 12.41 6.90
N ARG A 421 32.01 11.69 8.00
CA ARG A 421 31.96 10.22 8.02
C ARG A 421 30.66 9.66 7.44
N TYR A 422 29.61 10.48 7.37
CA TYR A 422 28.25 10.01 7.09
C TYR A 422 27.71 10.47 5.75
N VAL A 423 28.01 11.71 5.35
CA VAL A 423 27.42 12.34 4.17
C VAL A 423 28.48 12.96 3.25
N TYR A 424 28.11 13.19 2.01
CA TYR A 424 28.81 14.07 1.08
C TYR A 424 27.81 15.03 0.45
N VAL A 425 28.31 16.11 -0.12
CA VAL A 425 27.51 17.19 -0.70
C VAL A 425 27.32 16.94 -2.18
N GLU A 426 26.09 17.04 -2.65
CA GLU A 426 25.79 17.24 -4.06
C GLU A 426 25.36 18.70 -4.26
N MET A 427 26.16 19.43 -5.03
CA MET A 427 25.87 20.82 -5.36
C MET A 427 24.89 20.92 -6.52
N ASN A 428 24.10 22.00 -6.51
CA ASN A 428 23.45 22.45 -7.72
C ASN A 428 24.52 23.04 -8.66
N ALA A 429 24.46 22.66 -9.94
CA ALA A 429 25.49 23.05 -10.92
C ALA A 429 25.63 24.57 -11.08
N ASP A 430 24.53 25.33 -11.00
CA ASP A 430 24.59 26.79 -11.12
C ASP A 430 25.25 27.42 -9.89
N VAL A 431 25.01 26.87 -8.70
CA VAL A 431 25.67 27.34 -7.46
C VAL A 431 27.16 27.00 -7.48
N GLU A 432 27.52 25.79 -7.90
CA GLU A 432 28.91 25.37 -8.02
C GLU A 432 29.69 26.21 -9.05
N ALA A 433 29.03 26.62 -10.13
CA ALA A 433 29.59 27.53 -11.13
C ALA A 433 29.61 29.00 -10.70
N GLY A 434 29.01 29.36 -9.55
CA GLY A 434 28.87 30.75 -9.12
C GLY A 434 27.93 31.58 -10.02
N ALA A 435 26.94 30.92 -10.64
CA ALA A 435 25.99 31.52 -11.58
C ALA A 435 24.64 31.88 -10.93
N THR A 436 24.49 31.68 -9.63
CA THR A 436 23.31 32.08 -8.85
C THR A 436 23.52 33.40 -8.12
N GLU A 437 22.47 33.97 -7.56
CA GLU A 437 22.57 35.17 -6.71
C GLU A 437 23.41 34.89 -5.45
N ASP A 438 24.45 35.71 -5.24
CA ASP A 438 25.45 35.52 -4.18
C ASP A 438 24.85 35.63 -2.76
N ALA A 439 23.77 36.39 -2.60
CA ALA A 439 23.10 36.60 -1.32
C ALA A 439 22.28 35.38 -0.83
N LEU A 440 22.17 34.31 -1.62
CA LEU A 440 21.38 33.14 -1.26
C LEU A 440 21.93 32.39 -0.04
N LEU A 441 21.01 31.93 0.79
CA LEU A 441 21.22 31.20 2.03
C LEU A 441 20.18 30.08 2.16
N PRO A 442 20.54 28.94 2.75
CA PRO A 442 19.60 27.83 2.93
C PRO A 442 18.49 28.22 3.90
N PHE A 443 17.25 28.30 3.42
CA PHE A 443 16.07 28.74 4.19
C PHE A 443 14.88 27.78 4.14
N GLY A 444 14.99 26.70 3.36
CA GLY A 444 14.00 25.65 3.29
C GLY A 444 14.57 24.38 2.68
N TYR A 445 13.72 23.37 2.52
CA TYR A 445 14.10 22.14 1.84
C TYR A 445 12.91 21.50 1.14
N PHE A 446 13.16 20.75 0.07
CA PHE A 446 12.16 19.88 -0.53
C PHE A 446 11.96 18.63 0.33
N GLY A 447 10.72 18.31 0.67
CA GLY A 447 10.41 17.05 1.35
C GLY A 447 10.77 15.81 0.50
N PRO A 448 10.80 14.61 1.12
CA PRO A 448 11.05 13.38 0.39
C PRO A 448 9.97 13.17 -0.70
N PRO A 449 10.31 12.44 -1.79
CA PRO A 449 9.33 12.07 -2.80
C PRO A 449 8.16 11.31 -2.15
N LYS A 450 6.94 11.68 -2.53
CA LYS A 450 5.72 10.99 -2.09
C LYS A 450 4.98 10.43 -3.29
N TYR A 451 4.16 9.41 -3.05
CA TYR A 451 3.19 8.96 -4.04
C TYR A 451 2.22 10.11 -4.38
N ALA A 452 1.79 10.16 -5.65
CA ALA A 452 0.80 11.14 -6.08
C ALA A 452 -0.50 10.93 -5.29
N GLY A 453 -1.13 12.04 -4.88
CA GLY A 453 -2.46 11.97 -4.27
C GLY A 453 -3.46 11.38 -5.25
N HIS A 454 -4.39 10.58 -4.75
CA HIS A 454 -5.44 9.99 -5.55
C HIS A 454 -6.80 10.46 -5.03
N SER A 455 -7.66 10.94 -5.93
CA SER A 455 -9.05 11.26 -5.61
C SER A 455 -9.93 10.04 -5.85
N VAL A 456 -10.60 9.57 -4.81
CA VAL A 456 -11.61 8.51 -4.95
C VAL A 456 -12.97 9.17 -5.14
N GLY A 457 -13.41 9.29 -6.39
CA GLY A 457 -14.72 9.85 -6.72
C GLY A 457 -15.85 8.85 -6.53
N ALA A 458 -16.92 9.27 -5.82
CA ALA A 458 -18.23 8.63 -5.98
C ALA A 458 -18.76 9.02 -7.38
N ASN A 459 -19.15 8.04 -8.21
CA ASN A 459 -19.79 8.34 -9.49
C ASN A 459 -21.12 9.05 -9.22
N THR A 460 -21.18 10.35 -9.51
CA THR A 460 -22.38 11.18 -9.37
C THR A 460 -23.35 10.89 -10.52
N GLY A 461 -24.10 9.79 -10.41
CA GLY A 461 -25.12 9.42 -11.38
C GLY A 461 -26.12 8.43 -10.78
N SER A 462 -27.24 8.96 -10.28
CA SER A 462 -28.36 8.28 -9.62
C SER A 462 -28.05 7.58 -8.30
N LYS A 463 -28.85 7.90 -7.26
CA LYS A 463 -28.75 7.39 -5.89
C LYS A 463 -28.82 5.86 -5.84
N VAL A 464 -27.66 5.24 -6.00
CA VAL A 464 -27.33 3.90 -5.55
C VAL A 464 -26.11 4.12 -4.67
N TYR A 465 -26.27 3.96 -3.35
CA TYR A 465 -25.16 3.88 -2.41
C TYR A 465 -24.30 2.67 -2.80
N THR A 466 -23.39 2.90 -3.75
CA THR A 466 -22.49 1.92 -4.30
C THR A 466 -21.18 2.17 -3.60
N MET A 467 -20.84 1.32 -2.63
CA MET A 467 -19.46 1.23 -2.18
C MET A 467 -18.55 1.08 -3.40
N MET A 468 -17.44 1.80 -3.36
CA MET A 468 -16.42 1.92 -4.39
C MET A 468 -16.49 0.83 -5.47
N LYS A 469 -17.07 1.19 -6.61
CA LYS A 469 -17.05 0.35 -7.81
C LYS A 469 -15.61 0.33 -8.32
N PHE A 470 -14.87 -0.74 -8.01
CA PHE A 470 -13.69 -1.08 -8.78
C PHE A 470 -14.16 -1.65 -10.12
N SER A 471 -13.79 -0.99 -11.20
CA SER A 471 -13.97 -1.49 -12.56
C SER A 471 -13.03 -2.68 -12.79
N GLY A 472 -13.48 -3.86 -12.40
CA GLY A 472 -12.77 -5.12 -12.62
C GLY A 472 -13.57 -6.25 -11.99
N SER A 473 -14.07 -7.17 -12.82
CA SER A 473 -14.81 -8.35 -12.38
C SER A 473 -13.96 -9.19 -11.43
N TYR A 474 -14.23 -9.13 -10.13
CA TYR A 474 -13.82 -10.15 -9.17
C TYR A 474 -15.02 -10.95 -8.74
N ALA A 475 -15.08 -12.18 -9.26
CA ALA A 475 -15.89 -13.26 -8.73
C ALA A 475 -15.30 -13.64 -7.37
N GLY A 476 -16.03 -13.38 -6.28
CA GLY A 476 -15.59 -13.79 -4.95
C GLY A 476 -16.14 -13.00 -3.77
N PHE A 477 -16.86 -11.89 -3.98
CA PHE A 477 -17.60 -11.26 -2.89
C PHE A 477 -18.81 -12.12 -2.53
N ALA A 478 -18.68 -12.92 -1.47
CA ALA A 478 -19.83 -13.48 -0.77
C ALA A 478 -20.69 -12.28 -0.32
N LYS A 479 -21.77 -12.01 -1.06
CA LYS A 479 -22.72 -10.97 -0.70
C LYS A 479 -23.21 -11.26 0.73
N PRO A 480 -23.15 -10.31 1.67
CA PRO A 480 -23.86 -10.48 2.93
C PRO A 480 -25.34 -10.71 2.61
N ARG A 481 -25.95 -11.67 3.31
CA ARG A 481 -27.39 -11.96 3.27
C ARG A 481 -28.16 -10.79 3.89
N ALA A 482 -28.20 -9.66 3.20
CA ALA A 482 -29.05 -8.55 3.55
C ALA A 482 -30.27 -8.60 2.63
N SER A 483 -31.39 -9.07 3.19
CA SER A 483 -32.71 -8.92 2.58
C SER A 483 -33.08 -7.43 2.60
N TYR A 484 -32.83 -6.71 1.50
CA TYR A 484 -33.26 -5.31 1.40
C TYR A 484 -34.70 -5.22 0.89
N HIS A 485 -35.57 -4.64 1.71
CA HIS A 485 -36.88 -4.15 1.28
C HIS A 485 -36.69 -2.78 0.62
N LEU A 486 -36.82 -2.72 -0.70
CA LEU A 486 -36.85 -1.45 -1.44
C LEU A 486 -38.28 -0.87 -1.38
N ARG A 487 -38.50 0.15 -0.55
CA ARG A 487 -39.69 1.02 -0.69
C ARG A 487 -39.38 2.08 -1.75
N ILE A 488 -39.97 1.95 -2.93
CA ILE A 488 -40.04 3.04 -3.92
C ILE A 488 -41.31 3.83 -3.60
N SER A 489 -41.15 5.05 -3.11
CA SER A 489 -42.24 6.03 -3.00
C SER A 489 -42.00 7.14 -4.03
N GLY A 490 -42.93 7.29 -4.97
CA GLY A 490 -42.93 8.36 -5.97
C GLY A 490 -42.73 7.85 -7.40
N GLY A 491 -43.75 8.03 -8.24
CA GLY A 491 -43.77 7.53 -9.60
C GLY A 491 -42.86 8.30 -10.55
N ALA A 492 -42.04 7.58 -11.30
CA ALA A 492 -41.60 7.94 -12.64
C ALA A 492 -41.05 6.69 -13.35
N THR A 493 -41.48 6.48 -14.57
CA THR A 493 -41.20 5.35 -15.45
C THR A 493 -39.82 5.50 -16.08
N ALA A 494 -38.88 4.55 -15.87
CA ALA A 494 -37.69 4.42 -16.72
C ALA A 494 -37.17 2.98 -16.70
N GLY A 495 -37.16 2.33 -17.86
CA GLY A 495 -36.69 0.96 -18.04
C GLY A 495 -35.17 0.86 -18.02
N ALA A 496 -34.64 -0.11 -17.28
CA ALA A 496 -33.23 -0.49 -17.32
C ALA A 496 -33.10 -1.91 -17.90
N LYS A 497 -32.37 -2.03 -19.02
CA LYS A 497 -31.94 -3.28 -19.64
C LYS A 497 -30.46 -3.50 -19.32
N TYR A 498 -30.09 -4.57 -18.61
CA TYR A 498 -28.75 -5.17 -18.72
C TYR A 498 -28.80 -6.65 -18.31
N GLY A 499 -28.36 -7.53 -19.22
CA GLY A 499 -28.18 -8.95 -18.99
C GLY A 499 -26.69 -9.33 -19.05
N ALA A 500 -26.26 -10.19 -18.14
CA ALA A 500 -25.16 -11.15 -18.29
C ALA A 500 -25.12 -12.03 -17.03
N VAL A 501 -25.33 -13.34 -17.18
CA VAL A 501 -25.07 -14.34 -16.14
C VAL A 501 -24.03 -15.30 -16.71
N ALA A 502 -22.85 -15.35 -16.08
CA ALA A 502 -21.85 -16.38 -16.31
C ALA A 502 -22.26 -17.66 -15.57
N ALA A 503 -22.30 -18.77 -16.29
CA ALA A 503 -22.55 -20.10 -15.76
C ALA A 503 -21.34 -20.60 -14.96
N ASN A 504 -21.59 -21.29 -13.84
CA ASN A 504 -20.59 -22.17 -13.24
C ASN A 504 -21.22 -23.55 -13.02
N GLY A 505 -20.44 -24.58 -13.39
CA GLY A 505 -20.83 -25.97 -13.42
C GLY A 505 -21.13 -26.55 -12.04
N GLY A 506 -22.27 -27.24 -11.96
CA GLY A 506 -22.76 -27.97 -10.80
C GLY A 506 -24.20 -28.39 -11.10
N THR A 507 -24.43 -29.69 -11.24
CA THR A 507 -25.70 -30.31 -11.62
C THR A 507 -26.88 -29.82 -10.76
N GLY A 508 -27.77 -29.02 -11.34
CA GLY A 508 -29.02 -28.59 -10.71
C GLY A 508 -29.77 -27.58 -11.58
N VAL A 509 -31.00 -27.95 -11.96
CA VAL A 509 -32.09 -27.14 -12.55
C VAL A 509 -31.72 -25.70 -12.99
N ALA A 510 -31.54 -25.50 -14.29
CA ALA A 510 -31.39 -24.18 -14.90
C ALA A 510 -32.74 -23.42 -14.89
N GLY A 511 -32.97 -22.62 -13.84
CA GLY A 511 -34.03 -21.63 -13.81
C GLY A 511 -33.57 -20.34 -14.48
N ALA A 512 -34.07 -20.04 -15.67
CA ALA A 512 -33.86 -18.75 -16.32
C ALA A 512 -34.69 -17.67 -15.60
N THR A 513 -34.06 -16.84 -14.78
CA THR A 513 -34.66 -15.59 -14.29
C THR A 513 -34.33 -14.46 -15.26
N SER A 514 -35.11 -14.32 -16.33
CA SER A 514 -35.16 -13.04 -17.04
C SER A 514 -35.89 -12.04 -16.14
N SER A 515 -35.25 -10.90 -15.86
CA SER A 515 -35.88 -9.77 -15.18
C SER A 515 -36.93 -9.15 -16.10
N LEU A 516 -38.14 -9.71 -16.12
CA LEU A 516 -39.30 -8.99 -16.61
C LEU A 516 -39.56 -7.83 -15.65
N GLY A 517 -39.53 -6.61 -16.19
CA GLY A 517 -39.93 -5.42 -15.44
C GLY A 517 -41.32 -5.63 -14.82
N TYR A 518 -41.52 -5.09 -13.62
CA TYR A 518 -42.80 -5.12 -12.92
C TYR A 518 -43.94 -4.65 -13.83
N ALA A 519 -44.77 -5.58 -14.28
CA ALA A 519 -46.06 -5.28 -14.88
C ALA A 519 -47.13 -5.41 -13.79
N PHE A 520 -47.70 -4.28 -13.38
CA PHE A 520 -48.93 -4.30 -12.59
C PHE A 520 -50.05 -4.88 -13.48
N LEU A 521 -50.44 -6.13 -13.22
CA LEU A 521 -51.61 -6.73 -13.85
C LEU A 521 -52.83 -6.14 -13.15
N SER A 522 -53.47 -5.16 -13.79
CA SER A 522 -54.78 -4.68 -13.33
C SER A 522 -55.83 -5.79 -13.51
N ALA A 523 -56.93 -5.68 -12.77
CA ALA A 523 -58.03 -6.66 -12.63
C ALA A 523 -58.80 -7.01 -13.93
N SER A 524 -58.21 -6.73 -15.10
CA SER A 524 -58.77 -6.97 -16.43
C SER A 524 -57.77 -7.68 -17.36
N SER A 525 -56.64 -8.16 -16.84
CA SER A 525 -55.59 -8.79 -17.65
C SER A 525 -56.03 -10.17 -18.16
N ILE A 526 -55.77 -10.49 -19.43
CA ILE A 526 -56.09 -11.77 -20.06
C ILE A 526 -54.79 -12.46 -20.49
N LEU A 527 -54.57 -13.70 -20.03
CA LEU A 527 -53.53 -14.59 -20.54
C LEU A 527 -54.12 -15.46 -21.67
N ALA A 528 -53.56 -15.37 -22.87
CA ALA A 528 -53.97 -16.22 -24.00
C ALA A 528 -52.84 -17.22 -24.33
N LEU A 529 -53.18 -18.50 -24.42
CA LEU A 529 -52.30 -19.57 -24.86
C LEU A 529 -52.80 -20.10 -26.20
N THR A 530 -51.95 -20.04 -27.22
CA THR A 530 -52.29 -20.49 -28.57
C THR A 530 -51.48 -21.72 -28.91
N SER A 531 -52.13 -22.79 -29.35
CA SER A 531 -51.47 -24.01 -29.82
C SER A 531 -50.98 -23.85 -31.27
N SER A 532 -50.11 -24.76 -31.72
CA SER A 532 -49.50 -24.74 -33.07
C SER A 532 -50.51 -24.91 -34.22
N ASN A 533 -51.70 -25.42 -33.93
CA ASN A 533 -52.86 -25.53 -34.83
C ASN A 533 -53.83 -24.33 -34.72
N GLY A 534 -53.44 -23.25 -34.03
CA GLY A 534 -54.17 -21.97 -34.01
C GLY A 534 -55.29 -21.88 -32.97
N THR A 535 -55.48 -22.88 -32.11
CA THR A 535 -56.50 -22.86 -31.06
C THR A 535 -56.05 -22.00 -29.89
N VAL A 536 -56.86 -20.99 -29.52
CA VAL A 536 -56.53 -20.03 -28.44
C VAL A 536 -57.36 -20.29 -27.19
N LYS A 537 -56.72 -20.55 -26.05
CA LYS A 537 -57.35 -20.58 -24.71
C LYS A 537 -57.03 -19.31 -23.94
N LYS A 538 -58.05 -18.64 -23.40
CA LYS A 538 -57.91 -17.34 -22.70
C LYS A 538 -58.31 -17.45 -21.23
N TYR A 539 -57.51 -16.88 -20.33
CA TYR A 539 -57.71 -16.87 -18.89
C TYR A 539 -57.77 -15.42 -18.40
N ARG A 540 -58.84 -15.04 -17.68
CA ARG A 540 -59.05 -13.69 -17.15
C ARG A 540 -58.85 -13.69 -15.63
N PHE A 541 -58.09 -12.74 -15.11
CA PHE A 541 -57.95 -12.54 -13.67
C PHE A 541 -59.06 -11.60 -13.18
N ILE A 542 -59.92 -12.06 -12.25
CA ILE A 542 -60.99 -11.24 -11.67
C ILE A 542 -60.59 -10.89 -10.23
N GLY A 543 -60.43 -9.60 -9.92
CA GLY A 543 -60.26 -9.11 -8.56
C GLY A 543 -61.61 -8.74 -7.97
N GLY A 544 -62.09 -9.49 -6.97
CA GLY A 544 -63.36 -9.22 -6.29
C GLY A 544 -63.18 -9.19 -4.77
N ALA A 545 -63.83 -8.21 -4.13
CA ALA A 545 -63.87 -8.06 -2.67
C ALA A 545 -64.50 -9.30 -1.99
N ALA A 546 -63.94 -9.62 -0.82
CA ALA A 546 -64.30 -10.64 0.18
C ALA A 546 -65.55 -11.51 -0.07
N HIS A 547 -65.41 -12.85 0.05
CA HIS A 547 -66.34 -13.69 0.83
C HIS A 547 -65.73 -15.07 1.14
N HIS A 548 -65.89 -15.50 2.40
CA HIS A 548 -65.49 -16.79 2.95
C HIS A 548 -66.35 -17.94 2.36
N ALA A 549 -65.72 -18.94 1.75
CA ALA A 549 -66.14 -20.36 1.80
C ALA A 549 -65.12 -21.22 1.03
N SER A 550 -64.65 -22.29 1.65
CA SER A 550 -63.80 -23.30 1.01
C SER A 550 -64.69 -24.42 0.43
N PRO A 551 -64.39 -24.95 -0.77
CA PRO A 551 -64.80 -26.32 -1.07
C PRO A 551 -63.65 -27.21 -1.54
N THR A 552 -63.62 -28.39 -0.92
CA THR A 552 -62.95 -29.62 -1.30
C THR A 552 -63.59 -30.22 -2.56
N ALA A 553 -62.80 -30.73 -3.51
CA ALA A 553 -63.25 -31.75 -4.47
C ALA A 553 -62.08 -32.55 -5.07
N SER A 554 -62.33 -33.85 -5.21
CA SER A 554 -61.44 -34.95 -5.63
C SER A 554 -61.52 -35.27 -7.13
N ASN A 555 -60.57 -36.09 -7.59
CA ASN A 555 -60.36 -36.67 -8.92
C ASN A 555 -61.52 -36.67 -9.93
N GLY A 556 -61.22 -36.12 -11.10
CA GLY A 556 -61.80 -36.58 -12.37
C GLY A 556 -63.12 -35.93 -12.77
N ASP A 557 -63.12 -34.62 -12.98
CA ASP A 557 -64.13 -33.98 -13.84
C ASP A 557 -63.54 -32.78 -14.60
N ILE A 558 -63.94 -32.67 -15.86
CA ILE A 558 -63.66 -31.56 -16.77
C ILE A 558 -64.65 -30.44 -16.42
N LEU A 559 -64.14 -29.31 -15.95
CA LEU A 559 -64.92 -28.07 -15.82
C LEU A 559 -64.34 -27.00 -16.75
N GLU A 560 -65.05 -26.78 -17.86
CA GLU A 560 -64.98 -25.55 -18.62
C GLU A 560 -65.53 -24.40 -17.76
N GLY A 561 -64.78 -23.28 -17.71
CA GLY A 561 -65.30 -22.01 -17.21
C GLY A 561 -65.15 -21.76 -15.70
N GLY A 562 -64.20 -20.89 -15.35
CA GLY A 562 -64.25 -20.10 -14.12
C GLY A 562 -63.50 -20.67 -12.91
N THR A 563 -62.17 -20.53 -12.88
CA THR A 563 -61.41 -20.59 -11.63
C THR A 563 -60.91 -19.19 -11.25
N SER A 564 -61.39 -18.69 -10.11
CA SER A 564 -60.92 -17.48 -9.43
C SER A 564 -59.52 -17.70 -8.86
N ILE A 565 -58.60 -16.74 -9.03
CA ILE A 565 -57.27 -16.78 -8.39
C ILE A 565 -57.13 -15.52 -7.52
N ALA A 566 -57.16 -15.70 -6.20
CA ALA A 566 -56.87 -14.65 -5.23
C ALA A 566 -55.35 -14.57 -4.99
N VAL A 567 -54.77 -13.38 -5.17
CA VAL A 567 -53.37 -13.10 -4.86
C VAL A 567 -53.30 -12.41 -3.49
N PHE A 568 -52.76 -13.10 -2.49
CA PHE A 568 -52.49 -12.52 -1.19
C PHE A 568 -51.27 -11.58 -1.28
N THR A 569 -51.42 -10.35 -0.80
CA THR A 569 -50.31 -9.41 -0.65
C THR A 569 -49.55 -9.73 0.63
N GLY A 570 -48.64 -10.69 0.55
CA GLY A 570 -47.74 -11.05 1.64
C GLY A 570 -46.83 -12.19 1.22
N SER A 571 -45.59 -11.87 0.86
CA SER A 571 -44.48 -12.81 0.63
C SER A 571 -44.80 -14.04 -0.22
N ALA A 572 -44.75 -13.91 -1.56
CA ALA A 572 -44.79 -15.09 -2.42
C ALA A 572 -44.13 -14.86 -3.80
N HIS A 573 -42.81 -14.96 -3.88
CA HIS A 573 -42.13 -15.23 -5.15
C HIS A 573 -42.25 -16.71 -5.58
N CYS A 574 -42.89 -17.57 -4.78
CA CYS A 574 -42.91 -19.02 -5.01
C CYS A 574 -44.16 -19.55 -5.74
N THR A 575 -45.26 -18.79 -5.84
CA THR A 575 -46.52 -19.30 -6.43
C THR A 575 -46.58 -19.07 -7.94
N THR A 576 -46.22 -17.88 -8.43
CA THR A 576 -46.30 -17.54 -9.88
C THR A 576 -45.40 -18.43 -10.75
N LEU A 577 -44.19 -18.76 -10.26
CA LEU A 577 -43.26 -19.68 -10.92
C LEU A 577 -43.77 -21.13 -10.93
N LYS A 578 -44.40 -21.57 -9.83
CA LYS A 578 -45.05 -22.90 -9.75
C LYS A 578 -46.23 -23.01 -10.73
N PHE A 579 -46.96 -21.93 -10.98
CA PHE A 579 -48.08 -21.92 -11.93
C PHE A 579 -47.63 -21.88 -13.40
N LEU A 580 -46.58 -21.13 -13.74
CA LEU A 580 -45.95 -21.18 -15.08
C LEU A 580 -45.36 -22.57 -15.35
N GLN A 581 -44.73 -23.17 -14.34
CA GLN A 581 -44.24 -24.55 -14.41
C GLN A 581 -45.39 -25.54 -14.60
N ALA A 582 -46.52 -25.39 -13.92
CA ALA A 582 -47.70 -26.24 -14.09
C ALA A 582 -48.34 -26.08 -15.47
N ALA A 583 -48.43 -24.85 -16.00
CA ALA A 583 -48.97 -24.59 -17.34
C ALA A 583 -48.08 -25.16 -18.46
N VAL A 584 -46.76 -25.05 -18.32
CA VAL A 584 -45.78 -25.65 -19.25
C VAL A 584 -45.76 -27.18 -19.13
N THR A 585 -45.90 -27.72 -17.92
CA THR A 585 -45.97 -29.18 -17.69
C THR A 585 -47.29 -29.78 -18.19
N GLY A 586 -48.39 -29.03 -18.16
CA GLY A 586 -49.68 -29.42 -18.72
C GLY A 586 -49.75 -29.38 -20.25
N ALA A 587 -48.83 -28.66 -20.91
CA ALA A 587 -48.71 -28.62 -22.36
C ALA A 587 -47.90 -29.79 -22.96
N ASN A 588 -47.48 -30.76 -22.14
CA ASN A 588 -46.73 -31.94 -22.55
C ASN A 588 -47.48 -32.75 -23.60
N GLY A 589 -47.00 -32.69 -24.85
CA GLY A 589 -47.50 -33.52 -25.94
C GLY A 589 -47.31 -32.94 -27.34
N HIS A 590 -46.97 -31.66 -27.48
CA HIS A 590 -46.92 -31.02 -28.79
C HIS A 590 -45.60 -30.27 -29.04
N ASN A 591 -44.89 -30.66 -30.09
CA ASN A 591 -43.79 -29.88 -30.65
C ASN A 591 -44.37 -28.55 -31.18
N GLY A 592 -44.03 -27.43 -30.55
CA GLY A 592 -44.56 -26.13 -30.97
C GLY A 592 -44.02 -24.93 -30.23
N LYS A 593 -44.16 -23.76 -30.88
CA LYS A 593 -43.84 -22.43 -30.36
C LYS A 593 -44.86 -22.06 -29.28
N ILE A 594 -44.42 -21.68 -28.09
CA ILE A 594 -45.27 -21.07 -27.06
C ILE A 594 -45.03 -19.57 -27.10
N GLU A 595 -46.06 -18.81 -27.49
CA GLU A 595 -46.05 -17.34 -27.41
C GLU A 595 -46.76 -16.87 -26.15
N VAL A 596 -46.06 -16.07 -25.35
CA VAL A 596 -46.67 -15.33 -24.24
C VAL A 596 -46.69 -13.85 -24.63
N LYS A 597 -47.89 -13.33 -24.87
CA LYS A 597 -48.12 -11.91 -25.17
C LYS A 597 -48.65 -11.19 -23.95
N LEU A 598 -47.94 -10.16 -23.51
CA LEU A 598 -48.36 -9.27 -22.45
C LEU A 598 -48.90 -7.98 -23.09
N HIS A 599 -50.21 -7.78 -23.04
CA HIS A 599 -50.84 -6.54 -23.51
C HIS A 599 -50.92 -5.54 -22.35
N GLY A 600 -50.21 -4.42 -22.47
CA GLY A 600 -50.42 -3.24 -21.63
C GLY A 600 -51.60 -2.41 -22.14
N THR A 601 -52.11 -1.49 -21.31
CA THR A 601 -53.27 -0.63 -21.62
C THR A 601 -52.91 0.61 -22.47
N SER A 602 -51.80 0.60 -23.22
CA SER A 602 -51.43 1.66 -24.17
C SER A 602 -50.97 1.02 -25.50
N PRO A 603 -51.35 1.56 -26.68
CA PRO A 603 -51.15 0.88 -27.96
C PRO A 603 -49.72 0.88 -28.51
N ALA A 604 -48.70 1.24 -27.72
CA ALA A 604 -47.30 1.23 -28.17
C ALA A 604 -46.44 0.26 -27.34
N ALA A 605 -45.89 -0.75 -28.05
CA ALA A 605 -44.96 -1.80 -27.61
C ALA A 605 -45.54 -2.92 -26.72
N GLY A 606 -46.14 -3.93 -27.35
CA GLY A 606 -46.39 -5.23 -26.71
C GLY A 606 -45.10 -6.06 -26.62
N LEU A 607 -44.78 -6.58 -25.44
CA LEU A 607 -43.67 -7.51 -25.26
C LEU A 607 -44.15 -8.92 -25.62
N THR A 608 -43.55 -9.51 -26.66
CA THR A 608 -43.81 -10.90 -27.06
C THR A 608 -42.59 -11.74 -26.69
N ALA A 609 -42.76 -12.70 -25.78
CA ALA A 609 -41.76 -13.74 -25.52
C ALA A 609 -42.18 -15.01 -26.28
N SER A 610 -41.29 -15.50 -27.15
CA SER A 610 -41.48 -16.75 -27.90
C SER A 610 -40.52 -17.81 -27.40
N PHE A 611 -41.03 -18.98 -27.02
CA PHE A 611 -40.22 -20.13 -26.65
C PHE A 611 -40.37 -21.20 -27.74
N TYR A 612 -39.25 -21.73 -28.23
CA TYR A 612 -39.23 -22.84 -29.17
C TYR A 612 -38.73 -24.11 -28.46
N GLN A 613 -39.49 -25.19 -28.56
CA GLN A 613 -39.04 -26.52 -28.17
C GLN A 613 -38.78 -27.35 -29.44
N ALA A 614 -37.53 -27.77 -29.65
CA ALA A 614 -37.21 -28.80 -30.64
C ALA A 614 -36.98 -30.13 -29.91
N VAL A 615 -37.79 -31.15 -30.21
CA VAL A 615 -37.54 -32.51 -29.75
C VAL A 615 -36.93 -33.28 -30.92
N GLY A 616 -35.65 -33.58 -30.84
CA GLY A 616 -34.95 -34.50 -31.75
C GLY A 616 -34.13 -35.50 -30.96
N GLY A 617 -34.46 -36.79 -31.07
CA GLY A 617 -33.64 -37.91 -30.61
C GLY A 617 -34.15 -38.66 -29.37
N PRO A 618 -34.15 -40.02 -29.40
CA PRO A 618 -34.54 -40.82 -28.26
C PRO A 618 -33.42 -40.81 -27.21
N ARG A 619 -33.75 -40.29 -26.02
CA ARG A 619 -32.92 -40.08 -24.82
C ARG A 619 -32.23 -38.71 -24.71
N GLY A 620 -33.00 -37.75 -24.20
CA GLY A 620 -32.62 -37.11 -22.92
C GLY A 620 -31.68 -35.89 -22.92
N VAL A 621 -31.35 -35.27 -24.05
CA VAL A 621 -30.57 -34.01 -24.05
C VAL A 621 -31.41 -32.86 -24.61
N LYS A 622 -31.61 -31.80 -23.80
CA LYS A 622 -32.36 -30.59 -24.16
C LYS A 622 -31.37 -29.45 -24.43
N HIS A 623 -31.31 -28.95 -25.66
CA HIS A 623 -30.58 -27.71 -25.98
C HIS A 623 -31.58 -26.55 -26.11
N VAL A 624 -31.28 -25.42 -25.48
CA VAL A 624 -31.93 -24.13 -25.75
C VAL A 624 -30.94 -23.31 -26.57
N VAL A 625 -31.29 -22.97 -27.81
CA VAL A 625 -30.53 -22.06 -28.66
C VAL A 625 -31.01 -20.63 -28.38
N SER A 626 -30.08 -19.68 -28.27
CA SER A 626 -30.30 -18.27 -27.92
C SER A 626 -31.40 -17.58 -28.74
N SER A 627 -32.19 -16.71 -28.09
CA SER A 627 -33.16 -15.81 -28.73
C SER A 627 -32.60 -14.41 -28.98
N SER A 628 -32.88 -13.80 -30.13
CA SER A 628 -32.73 -12.36 -30.37
C SER A 628 -33.94 -11.59 -29.82
N LEU A 629 -33.69 -10.38 -29.30
CA LEU A 629 -34.72 -9.37 -29.03
C LEU A 629 -34.86 -8.50 -30.28
N GLU A 630 -35.98 -8.55 -30.98
CA GLU A 630 -36.34 -7.53 -31.96
C GLU A 630 -37.34 -6.56 -31.29
N THR A 631 -37.04 -5.26 -31.38
CA THR A 631 -37.88 -4.16 -30.88
C THR A 631 -38.85 -3.68 -31.93
#